data_AF-A0A956MD11-F1
#
_entry.id   AF-A0A956MD11-F1
#
_cell.length_a   1.000
_cell.length_b   1.000
_cell.length_c   1.000
_cell.angle_alpha   90.00
_cell.angle_beta   90.00
_cell.angle_gamma   90.00
#
_symmetry.space_group_name_H-M   'P 1'
#
loop_
_entity.id
_entity.type
_entity.pdbx_description
1 polymer ?
#
loop_
_entity_poly.entity_id
_entity_poly.type
_entity_poly.pdbx_seq_one_letter_code
_entity_poly.pdbx_strand_id
1 'polypeptide(L)'
;MYYTQILKSDKSIIGLVPAIVSLVLFGCAGALFGMGIGLKVLGAVLLIYSVFGFIAAYRTNNLGYKISALYMFTFGLYLNTVYWNEFGPGDKIVKTPEARFLFVFIILFLVWLVYLLVTKRIKWRGREIMALAANEIEPAENTYTDRPRPVRKLEFGKEHLQNFADFLKKYLVALPFYERDRILFLPVKMGFEYPYLFGSNLNYWEKTWVAFDYDGTVTAHISQQDYLDYKENLSFDPLCASLGELYIEFFEKFQKGEEVRIIDKMNSVKIGFFS
;
A
#
# COMPACT_ATOMS: atom_id res chain seq x y z
N MET A 1 16.17 -16.65 -13.56
CA MET A 1 15.71 -15.51 -14.34
C MET A 1 16.22 -14.23 -13.66
N TYR A 2 17.09 -13.47 -14.33
CA TYR A 2 17.55 -12.17 -13.83
C TYR A 2 16.52 -11.12 -14.27
N TYR A 3 15.78 -10.52 -13.33
CA TYR A 3 14.94 -9.37 -13.65
C TYR A 3 15.83 -8.15 -13.85
N THR A 4 15.97 -7.72 -15.10
CA THR A 4 16.51 -6.40 -15.44
C THR A 4 15.58 -5.34 -14.80
N GLN A 5 16.12 -4.24 -14.29
CA GLN A 5 15.28 -3.16 -13.78
C GLN A 5 14.57 -2.47 -14.95
N ILE A 6 13.39 -2.97 -15.32
CA ILE A 6 12.58 -2.48 -16.45
C ILE A 6 11.87 -1.14 -16.13
N LEU A 7 11.60 -0.89 -14.85
CA LEU A 7 11.00 0.36 -14.36
C LEU A 7 12.06 1.40 -13.97
N LYS A 8 11.78 2.68 -14.20
CA LYS A 8 12.56 3.82 -13.70
C LYS A 8 12.58 3.82 -12.17
N SER A 9 13.67 4.30 -11.56
CA SER A 9 13.75 4.38 -10.08
C SER A 9 12.65 5.28 -9.53
N ASP A 10 11.93 4.83 -8.51
CA ASP A 10 11.13 5.76 -7.71
C ASP A 10 12.06 6.71 -6.96
N LYS A 11 11.71 8.00 -6.94
CA LYS A 11 12.37 9.01 -6.11
C LYS A 11 11.34 9.79 -5.27
N SER A 12 10.11 9.31 -5.21
CA SER A 12 9.03 9.98 -4.49
C SER A 12 9.30 10.02 -2.99
N ILE A 13 9.34 11.23 -2.44
CA ILE A 13 9.38 11.48 -0.99
C ILE A 13 7.98 11.66 -0.40
N ILE A 14 6.92 11.51 -1.21
CA ILE A 14 5.54 11.80 -0.83
C ILE A 14 5.14 11.03 0.44
N GLY A 15 5.58 9.77 0.57
CA GLY A 15 5.31 8.95 1.76
C GLY A 15 5.92 9.47 3.06
N LEU A 16 6.96 10.33 3.00
CA LEU A 16 7.62 10.91 4.18
C LEU A 16 7.01 12.26 4.61
N VAL A 17 6.19 12.89 3.76
CA VAL A 17 5.59 14.20 4.04
C VAL A 17 4.84 14.22 5.37
N PRO A 18 3.98 13.24 5.73
CA PRO A 18 3.29 13.27 7.01
C PRO A 18 4.23 13.24 8.23
N ALA A 19 5.34 12.51 8.13
CA ALA A 19 6.34 12.44 9.19
C ALA A 19 7.06 13.78 9.36
N ILE A 20 7.50 14.39 8.26
CA ILE A 20 8.18 15.70 8.26
C ILE A 20 7.25 16.77 8.86
N VAL A 21 6.00 16.83 8.42
CA VAL A 21 5.01 17.79 8.94
C VAL A 21 4.80 17.59 10.45
N SER A 22 4.70 16.35 10.92
CA SER A 22 4.52 16.07 12.35
C SER A 22 5.71 16.52 13.21
N LEU A 23 6.94 16.35 12.72
CA LEU A 23 8.15 16.80 13.40
C LEU A 23 8.26 18.33 13.43
N VAL A 24 7.86 19.01 12.36
CA VAL A 24 7.81 20.48 12.33
C VAL A 24 6.79 21.00 13.34
N LEU A 25 5.57 20.45 13.37
CA LEU A 25 4.55 20.84 14.34
C LEU A 25 5.01 20.62 15.79
N PHE A 26 5.65 19.48 16.05
CA PHE A 26 6.27 19.17 17.34
C PHE A 26 7.34 20.20 17.72
N GLY A 27 8.27 20.50 16.81
CA GLY A 27 9.38 21.42 17.04
C GLY A 27 8.90 22.86 17.28
N CYS A 28 7.95 23.33 16.48
CA CYS A 28 7.34 24.66 16.66
C CYS A 28 6.60 24.76 18.00
N ALA A 29 5.78 23.78 18.35
CA ALA A 29 5.07 23.76 19.63
C ALA A 29 6.04 23.70 20.82
N GLY A 30 7.09 22.87 20.71
CA GLY A 30 8.14 22.76 21.72
C GLY A 30 8.93 24.04 21.92
N ALA A 31 9.26 24.75 20.84
CA ALA A 31 10.02 25.99 20.89
C ALA A 31 9.20 27.17 21.44
N LEU A 32 7.92 27.26 21.10
CA LEU A 32 7.05 28.37 21.49
C LEU A 32 6.44 28.20 22.88
N PHE A 33 6.08 26.97 23.25
CA PHE A 33 5.28 26.68 24.45
C PHE A 33 5.94 25.69 25.41
N GLY A 34 7.16 25.23 25.10
CA GLY A 34 7.91 24.28 25.93
C GLY A 34 7.73 22.83 25.50
N MET A 35 8.71 22.01 25.88
CA MET A 35 8.83 20.61 25.43
C MET A 35 7.63 19.75 25.84
N GLY A 36 7.03 20.00 27.01
CA GLY A 36 5.84 19.29 27.47
C GLY A 36 4.67 19.43 26.51
N ILE A 37 4.38 20.66 26.06
CA ILE A 37 3.31 20.93 25.09
C ILE A 37 3.66 20.33 23.73
N GLY A 38 4.92 20.44 23.30
CA GLY A 38 5.41 19.76 22.09
C GLY A 38 5.05 18.27 22.08
N LEU A 39 5.34 17.54 23.16
CA LEU A 39 5.01 16.11 23.26
C LEU A 39 3.51 15.84 23.18
N LYS A 40 2.65 16.68 23.77
CA LYS A 40 1.18 16.54 23.65
C LYS A 40 0.70 16.76 22.22
N VAL A 41 1.24 17.77 21.54
CA VAL A 41 0.94 18.05 20.13
C VAL A 41 1.34 16.86 19.25
N LEU A 42 2.55 16.31 19.43
CA LEU A 42 2.97 15.12 18.70
C LEU A 42 2.06 13.92 18.99
N GLY A 43 1.70 13.72 20.26
CA GLY A 43 0.75 12.67 20.66
C GLY A 43 -0.61 12.82 19.98
N ALA A 44 -1.15 14.04 19.93
CA ALA A 44 -2.41 14.33 19.25
C ALA A 44 -2.33 14.05 17.73
N VAL A 45 -1.22 14.43 17.09
CA VAL A 45 -0.98 14.11 15.66
C VAL A 45 -0.94 12.61 15.43
N LEU A 46 -0.27 11.83 16.29
CA LEU A 46 -0.24 10.37 16.18
C LEU A 46 -1.64 9.74 16.37
N LEU A 47 -2.47 10.29 17.25
CA LEU A 47 -3.86 9.86 17.39
C LEU A 47 -4.66 10.12 16.11
N ILE A 48 -4.47 11.27 15.46
CA ILE A 48 -5.10 11.55 14.15
C ILE A 48 -4.62 10.54 13.10
N TYR A 49 -3.32 10.26 13.03
CA TYR A 49 -2.77 9.25 12.12
C TYR A 49 -3.30 7.84 12.41
N SER A 50 -3.58 7.52 13.67
CA SER A 50 -4.19 6.24 14.03
C SER A 50 -5.59 6.08 13.42
N VAL A 51 -6.38 7.15 13.33
CA VAL A 51 -7.70 7.12 12.67
C VAL A 51 -7.56 6.78 11.19
N PHE A 52 -6.64 7.44 10.48
CA PHE A 52 -6.33 7.09 9.09
C PHE A 52 -5.83 5.65 8.95
N GLY A 53 -5.00 5.19 9.89
CA GLY A 53 -4.55 3.80 9.97
C GLY A 53 -5.71 2.81 10.12
N PHE A 54 -6.68 3.09 10.98
CA PHE A 54 -7.87 2.24 11.17
C PHE A 54 -8.77 2.25 9.93
N ILE A 55 -8.94 3.38 9.26
CA ILE A 55 -9.67 3.46 7.99
C ILE A 55 -8.98 2.60 6.92
N ALA A 56 -7.65 2.72 6.77
CA ALA A 56 -6.87 1.90 5.85
C ALA A 56 -6.96 0.40 6.20
N ALA A 57 -6.91 0.07 7.50
CA ALA A 57 -7.05 -1.29 8.00
C ALA A 57 -8.43 -1.90 7.70
N TYR A 58 -9.49 -1.11 7.84
CA TYR A 58 -10.84 -1.51 7.49
C TYR A 58 -10.99 -1.73 5.98
N ARG A 59 -10.51 -0.78 5.17
CA ARG A 59 -10.60 -0.87 3.71
C ARG A 59 -9.79 -2.03 3.12
N THR A 60 -8.59 -2.29 3.64
CA THR A 60 -7.69 -3.32 3.08
C THR A 60 -7.81 -4.68 3.76
N ASN A 61 -8.33 -4.73 4.98
CA ASN A 61 -8.27 -5.90 5.87
C ASN A 61 -6.84 -6.46 6.09
N ASN A 62 -5.82 -5.66 5.81
CA ASN A 62 -4.41 -6.05 5.94
C ASN A 62 -3.95 -5.94 7.41
N LEU A 63 -3.19 -6.95 7.86
CA LEU A 63 -2.70 -7.02 9.23
C LEU A 63 -1.69 -5.90 9.56
N GLY A 64 -0.90 -5.49 8.58
CA GLY A 64 0.02 -4.36 8.67
C GLY A 64 -0.67 -3.08 9.10
N TYR A 65 -1.68 -2.66 8.33
CA TYR A 65 -2.43 -1.44 8.66
C TYR A 65 -3.09 -1.51 10.04
N LYS A 66 -3.62 -2.68 10.44
CA LYS A 66 -4.21 -2.85 11.79
C LYS A 66 -3.18 -2.59 12.89
N ILE A 67 -1.99 -3.16 12.75
CA ILE A 67 -0.95 -3.07 13.78
C ILE A 67 -0.27 -1.71 13.75
N SER A 68 -0.07 -1.11 12.57
CA SER A 68 0.38 0.28 12.46
C SER A 68 -0.61 1.24 13.13
N ALA A 69 -1.92 1.05 12.94
CA ALA A 69 -2.94 1.89 13.58
C ALA A 69 -2.91 1.75 15.11
N LEU A 70 -2.84 0.53 15.63
CA LEU A 70 -2.72 0.25 17.07
C LEU A 70 -1.44 0.81 17.68
N TYR A 71 -0.32 0.72 16.96
CA TYR A 71 0.95 1.32 17.37
C TYR A 71 0.83 2.84 17.47
N MET A 72 0.31 3.51 16.43
CA MET A 72 0.14 4.96 16.44
C MET A 72 -0.85 5.43 17.52
N PHE A 73 -1.93 4.66 17.74
CA PHE A 73 -2.90 4.93 18.79
C PHE A 73 -2.27 4.85 20.18
N THR A 74 -1.60 3.74 20.48
CA THR A 74 -0.96 3.54 21.79
C THR A 74 0.20 4.51 22.03
N PHE A 75 0.97 4.82 20.98
CA PHE A 75 2.04 5.81 21.09
C PHE A 75 1.51 7.23 21.28
N GLY A 76 0.43 7.59 20.59
CA GLY A 76 -0.26 8.86 20.81
C GLY A 76 -0.79 9.02 22.24
N LEU A 77 -1.39 7.97 22.81
CA LEU A 77 -1.81 7.96 24.22
C LEU A 77 -0.64 8.04 25.20
N TYR A 78 0.47 7.36 24.90
CA TYR A 78 1.68 7.40 25.74
C TYR A 78 2.24 8.83 25.85
N LEU A 79 2.39 9.52 24.72
CA LEU A 79 2.87 10.91 24.74
C LEU A 79 1.90 11.85 25.49
N ASN A 80 0.60 11.56 25.43
CA ASN A 80 -0.43 12.31 26.17
C ASN A 80 -0.51 11.97 27.66
N THR A 81 0.08 10.88 28.15
CA THR A 81 0.09 10.50 29.58
C THR A 81 1.40 10.83 30.28
N VAL A 82 2.49 11.03 29.53
CA VAL A 82 3.79 11.43 30.05
C VAL A 82 3.84 12.91 30.43
N TYR A 83 4.56 13.26 31.51
CA TYR A 83 4.79 14.65 31.93
C TYR A 83 6.25 15.04 31.77
N TRP A 84 6.46 16.28 31.32
CA TRP A 84 7.78 16.90 31.26
C TRP A 84 8.04 17.66 32.56
N ASN A 85 9.10 17.30 33.27
CA ASN A 85 9.47 17.93 34.54
C ASN A 85 10.58 18.96 34.29
N GLU A 86 10.24 20.25 34.33
CA GLU A 86 11.17 21.35 34.04
C GLU A 86 12.04 21.73 35.25
N PHE A 87 11.56 21.50 36.47
CA PHE A 87 12.14 22.09 37.69
C PHE A 87 12.45 21.09 38.82
N GLY A 88 12.10 19.81 38.67
CA GLY A 88 12.37 18.80 39.70
C GLY A 88 13.68 18.03 39.50
N PRO A 89 14.30 17.54 40.59
CA PRO A 89 15.44 16.63 40.49
C PRO A 89 14.98 15.26 39.95
N GLY A 90 15.76 14.66 39.05
CA GLY A 90 15.49 13.33 38.48
C GLY A 90 15.26 13.33 36.96
N ASP A 91 14.52 12.34 36.47
CA ASP A 91 14.22 12.20 35.05
C ASP A 91 13.35 13.34 34.53
N LYS A 92 13.76 13.95 33.42
CA LYS A 92 12.98 14.99 32.70
C LYS A 92 11.61 14.51 32.23
N ILE A 93 11.44 13.19 32.11
CA ILE A 93 10.23 12.53 31.62
C ILE A 93 9.66 11.67 32.75
N VAL A 94 8.62 12.17 33.40
CA VAL A 94 7.91 11.45 34.47
C VAL A 94 6.86 10.53 33.85
N LYS A 95 7.02 9.22 34.08
CA LYS A 95 6.13 8.17 33.56
C LYS A 95 5.12 7.76 34.63
N THR A 96 3.84 8.04 34.39
CA THR A 96 2.73 7.54 35.22
C THR A 96 2.59 6.02 35.08
N PRO A 97 1.85 5.33 35.97
CA PRO A 97 1.56 3.90 35.83
C PRO A 97 0.95 3.55 34.46
N GLU A 98 0.05 4.37 33.95
CA GLU A 98 -0.59 4.21 32.64
C GLU A 98 0.44 4.33 31.50
N ALA A 99 1.34 5.31 31.58
CA ALA A 99 2.40 5.49 30.59
C ALA A 99 3.34 4.26 30.54
N ARG A 100 3.64 3.65 31.69
CA ARG A 100 4.45 2.41 31.75
C ARG A 100 3.73 1.24 31.09
N PHE A 101 2.43 1.09 31.34
CA PHE A 101 1.62 0.07 30.69
C PHE A 101 1.57 0.25 29.17
N LEU A 102 1.28 1.48 28.70
CA LEU A 102 1.25 1.80 27.27
C LEU A 102 2.61 1.56 26.60
N PHE A 103 3.71 1.85 27.30
CA PHE A 103 5.05 1.60 26.79
C PHE A 103 5.31 0.12 26.45
N VAL A 104 4.80 -0.82 27.26
CA VAL A 104 4.89 -2.26 26.96
C VAL A 104 4.21 -2.60 25.63
N PHE A 105 3.01 -2.05 25.37
CA PHE A 105 2.30 -2.25 24.10
C PHE A 105 3.03 -1.62 22.92
N ILE A 106 3.63 -0.45 23.09
CA ILE A 106 4.44 0.19 22.05
C ILE A 106 5.58 -0.73 21.62
N ILE A 107 6.31 -1.32 22.59
CA ILE A 107 7.39 -2.27 22.28
C ILE A 107 6.85 -3.52 21.59
N LEU A 108 5.75 -4.09 22.08
CA LEU A 108 5.12 -5.27 21.48
C LEU A 108 4.71 -5.03 20.02
N PHE A 109 4.05 -3.90 19.74
CA PHE A 109 3.65 -3.55 18.38
C PHE A 109 4.85 -3.18 17.51
N LEU A 110 5.88 -2.54 18.06
CA LEU A 110 7.11 -2.22 17.33
C LEU A 110 7.81 -3.50 16.83
N VAL A 111 7.96 -4.51 17.69
CA VAL A 111 8.53 -5.81 17.30
C VAL A 111 7.72 -6.42 16.15
N TRP A 112 6.40 -6.34 16.24
CA TRP A 112 5.53 -6.86 15.18
C TRP A 112 5.63 -6.06 13.87
N LEU A 113 5.74 -4.73 13.94
CA LEU A 113 5.96 -3.89 12.77
C LEU A 113 7.28 -4.20 12.08
N VAL A 114 8.37 -4.42 12.84
CA VAL A 114 9.66 -4.83 12.29
C VAL A 114 9.52 -6.18 11.57
N TYR A 115 8.84 -7.15 12.17
CA TYR A 115 8.56 -8.43 11.52
C TYR A 115 7.78 -8.28 10.21
N LEU A 116 6.73 -7.45 10.20
CA LEU A 116 5.92 -7.22 8.99
C LEU A 116 6.66 -6.43 7.91
N LEU A 117 7.57 -5.52 8.30
CA LEU A 117 8.44 -4.79 7.40
C LEU A 117 9.42 -5.74 6.71
N VAL A 118 10.12 -6.58 7.47
CA VAL A 118 11.08 -7.57 6.94
C VAL A 118 10.39 -8.57 6.02
N THR A 119 9.18 -9.01 6.36
CA THR A 119 8.39 -9.93 5.53
C THR A 119 7.64 -9.25 4.39
N LYS A 120 7.81 -7.92 4.19
CA LYS A 120 7.13 -7.11 3.16
C LYS A 120 5.61 -7.29 3.13
N ARG A 121 4.98 -7.50 4.31
CA ARG A 121 3.53 -7.70 4.45
C ARG A 121 2.71 -6.41 4.50
N ILE A 122 3.40 -5.28 4.56
CA ILE A 122 2.81 -3.92 4.57
C ILE A 122 3.06 -3.16 3.27
N LYS A 123 3.75 -3.78 2.30
CA LYS A 123 4.16 -3.13 1.05
C LYS A 123 3.08 -3.31 -0.01
N TRP A 124 2.66 -2.21 -0.65
CA TRP A 124 1.90 -2.24 -1.88
C TRP A 124 2.74 -2.77 -3.05
N ARG A 125 2.17 -3.68 -3.84
CA ARG A 125 2.91 -4.47 -4.84
C ARG A 125 2.69 -4.05 -6.28
N GLY A 126 2.09 -2.88 -6.52
CA GLY A 126 1.79 -2.41 -7.88
C GLY A 126 3.01 -2.38 -8.79
N ARG A 127 4.19 -2.02 -8.29
CA ARG A 127 5.42 -2.03 -9.09
C ARG A 127 5.89 -3.43 -9.46
N GLU A 128 5.78 -4.39 -8.55
CA GLU A 128 6.07 -5.79 -8.85
C GLU A 128 5.13 -6.31 -9.93
N ILE A 129 3.84 -5.94 -9.89
CA ILE A 129 2.86 -6.29 -10.94
C ILE A 129 3.27 -5.70 -12.29
N MET A 130 3.57 -4.41 -12.34
CA MET A 130 3.95 -3.73 -13.59
C MET A 130 5.26 -4.28 -14.18
N ALA A 131 6.21 -4.66 -13.33
CA ALA A 131 7.46 -5.27 -13.76
C ALA A 131 7.29 -6.72 -14.23
N LEU A 132 6.43 -7.52 -13.57
CA LEU A 132 6.09 -8.86 -14.02
C LEU A 132 5.39 -8.84 -15.39
N ALA A 133 4.45 -7.92 -15.58
CA ALA A 133 3.74 -7.76 -16.85
C ALA A 133 4.70 -7.35 -18.01
N ALA A 134 5.78 -6.64 -17.71
CA ALA A 134 6.72 -6.15 -18.72
C ALA A 134 7.87 -7.11 -19.05
N ASN A 135 8.03 -8.22 -18.32
CA ASN A 135 9.25 -9.04 -18.38
C ASN A 135 9.55 -9.69 -19.74
N GLU A 136 8.52 -9.89 -20.58
CA GLU A 136 8.63 -10.56 -21.88
C GLU A 136 8.15 -9.68 -23.05
N ILE A 137 8.02 -8.37 -22.84
CA ILE A 137 7.51 -7.45 -23.86
C ILE A 137 8.67 -6.77 -24.59
N GLU A 138 8.63 -6.83 -25.92
CA GLU A 138 9.62 -6.17 -26.76
C GLU A 138 9.39 -4.64 -26.83
N PRO A 139 10.47 -3.85 -26.97
CA PRO A 139 10.38 -2.42 -27.23
C PRO A 139 9.72 -2.11 -28.58
N ALA A 140 8.87 -1.09 -28.61
CA ALA A 140 8.25 -0.56 -29.82
C ALA A 140 8.09 0.96 -29.73
N GLU A 141 8.30 1.67 -30.84
CA GLU A 141 8.19 3.13 -30.86
C GLU A 141 6.73 3.61 -30.78
N ASN A 142 6.42 4.47 -29.79
CA ASN A 142 5.19 5.27 -29.69
C ASN A 142 3.88 4.53 -29.96
N THR A 143 3.69 3.36 -29.35
CA THR A 143 2.48 2.54 -29.51
C THR A 143 1.39 2.81 -28.48
N TYR A 144 1.59 3.76 -27.55
CA TYR A 144 0.63 4.03 -26.47
C TYR A 144 -0.75 4.43 -27.00
N THR A 145 -1.79 3.81 -26.43
CA THR A 145 -3.18 4.20 -26.63
C THR A 145 -3.90 4.18 -25.29
N ASP A 146 -4.93 5.01 -25.10
CA ASP A 146 -5.70 5.01 -23.84
C ASP A 146 -6.83 3.97 -23.83
N ARG A 147 -6.72 2.94 -24.67
CA ARG A 147 -7.80 1.97 -24.92
C ARG A 147 -7.63 0.73 -24.05
N PRO A 148 -8.65 0.33 -23.27
CA PRO A 148 -8.65 -0.97 -22.61
C PRO A 148 -8.61 -2.11 -23.63
N ARG A 149 -7.97 -3.22 -23.26
CA ARG A 149 -7.81 -4.40 -24.10
C ARG A 149 -8.46 -5.64 -23.48
N PRO A 150 -9.38 -6.30 -24.19
CA PRO A 150 -9.85 -7.62 -23.78
C PRO A 150 -8.70 -8.61 -23.94
N VAL A 151 -8.54 -9.49 -22.95
CA VAL A 151 -7.43 -10.45 -22.88
C VAL A 151 -7.94 -11.85 -23.17
N ARG A 152 -8.85 -12.35 -22.33
CA ARG A 152 -9.42 -13.70 -22.45
C ARG A 152 -10.78 -13.76 -21.76
N LYS A 153 -11.59 -14.75 -22.15
CA LYS A 153 -12.79 -15.14 -21.44
C LYS A 153 -12.54 -16.38 -20.57
N LEU A 154 -12.96 -16.34 -19.33
CA LEU A 154 -12.85 -17.43 -18.36
C LEU A 154 -14.22 -17.88 -17.88
N GLU A 155 -14.31 -19.09 -17.35
CA GLU A 155 -15.50 -19.56 -16.66
C GLU A 155 -15.24 -19.59 -15.15
N PHE A 156 -15.95 -18.76 -14.39
CA PHE A 156 -15.85 -18.74 -12.93
C PHE A 156 -17.14 -18.27 -12.27
N GLY A 157 -17.34 -18.70 -11.02
CA GLY A 157 -18.41 -18.20 -10.18
C GLY A 157 -18.09 -16.82 -9.57
N LYS A 158 -19.11 -16.00 -9.38
CA LYS A 158 -19.00 -14.67 -8.73
C LYS A 158 -18.34 -14.73 -7.35
N GLU A 159 -18.65 -15.75 -6.56
CA GLU A 159 -18.08 -15.94 -5.22
C GLU A 159 -16.56 -16.16 -5.27
N HIS A 160 -16.07 -16.97 -6.21
CA HIS A 160 -14.63 -17.19 -6.37
C HIS A 160 -13.89 -15.90 -6.71
N LEU A 161 -14.48 -15.06 -7.56
CA LEU A 161 -13.89 -13.77 -7.91
C LEU A 161 -13.88 -12.79 -6.71
N GLN A 162 -14.93 -12.80 -5.88
CA GLN A 162 -14.96 -11.99 -4.65
C GLN A 162 -13.92 -12.46 -3.63
N ASN A 163 -13.77 -13.77 -3.44
CA ASN A 163 -12.75 -14.34 -2.56
C ASN A 163 -11.33 -14.01 -3.05
N PHE A 164 -11.11 -14.04 -4.37
CA PHE A 164 -9.86 -13.61 -4.98
C PHE A 164 -9.61 -12.10 -4.75
N ALA A 165 -10.65 -11.27 -4.89
CA ALA A 165 -10.56 -9.85 -4.62
C ALA A 165 -10.15 -9.55 -3.17
N ASP A 166 -10.73 -10.28 -2.21
CA ASP A 166 -10.36 -10.15 -0.80
C ASP A 166 -8.93 -10.61 -0.53
N PHE A 167 -8.47 -11.66 -1.21
CA PHE A 167 -7.07 -12.07 -1.17
C PHE A 167 -6.14 -10.96 -1.67
N LEU A 168 -6.36 -10.44 -2.89
CA LEU A 168 -5.51 -9.39 -3.47
C LEU A 168 -5.47 -8.13 -2.60
N LYS A 169 -6.62 -7.72 -2.07
CA LYS A 169 -6.78 -6.59 -1.17
C LYS A 169 -6.00 -6.77 0.14
N LYS A 170 -6.13 -7.94 0.77
CA LYS A 170 -5.47 -8.26 2.04
C LYS A 170 -3.96 -8.30 1.92
N TYR A 171 -3.44 -8.75 0.78
CA TYR A 171 -1.99 -8.83 0.50
C TYR A 171 -1.43 -7.61 -0.23
N LEU A 172 -2.22 -6.53 -0.36
CA LEU A 172 -1.83 -5.26 -0.98
C LEU A 172 -1.30 -5.44 -2.42
N VAL A 173 -1.87 -6.40 -3.14
CA VAL A 173 -1.55 -6.67 -4.55
C VAL A 173 -2.32 -5.70 -5.43
N ALA A 174 -3.63 -5.59 -5.17
CA ALA A 174 -4.53 -4.68 -5.87
C ALA A 174 -5.66 -4.24 -4.95
N LEU A 175 -6.19 -3.05 -5.18
CA LEU A 175 -7.40 -2.59 -4.52
C LEU A 175 -8.61 -2.91 -5.42
N PRO A 176 -9.58 -3.73 -4.95
CA PRO A 176 -10.75 -4.06 -5.73
C PRO A 176 -11.82 -2.97 -5.68
N PHE A 177 -12.45 -2.70 -6.82
CA PHE A 177 -13.66 -1.88 -6.96
C PHE A 177 -14.78 -2.75 -7.51
N TYR A 178 -15.90 -2.77 -6.79
CA TYR A 178 -17.04 -3.62 -7.09
C TYR A 178 -18.05 -2.83 -7.90
N GLU A 179 -18.29 -3.27 -9.13
CA GLU A 179 -19.37 -2.75 -9.99
C GLU A 179 -20.51 -3.77 -10.08
N ARG A 180 -21.56 -3.42 -10.83
CA ARG A 180 -22.76 -4.27 -10.92
C ARG A 180 -22.49 -5.57 -11.68
N ASP A 181 -21.63 -5.50 -12.67
CA ASP A 181 -21.35 -6.51 -13.69
C ASP A 181 -19.90 -7.01 -13.65
N ARG A 182 -19.02 -6.37 -12.88
CA ARG A 182 -17.58 -6.69 -12.85
C ARG A 182 -16.88 -6.28 -11.57
N ILE A 183 -15.64 -6.75 -11.41
CA ILE A 183 -14.72 -6.31 -10.35
C ILE A 183 -13.45 -5.77 -11.01
N LEU A 184 -13.08 -4.53 -10.70
CA LEU A 184 -11.83 -3.92 -11.16
C LEU A 184 -10.75 -4.06 -10.09
N PHE A 185 -9.55 -4.41 -10.50
CA PHE A 185 -8.36 -4.53 -9.66
C PHE A 185 -7.36 -3.44 -10.03
N LEU A 186 -7.14 -2.50 -9.11
CA LEU A 186 -6.16 -1.43 -9.31
C LEU A 186 -4.83 -1.82 -8.64
N PRO A 187 -3.76 -2.10 -9.39
CA PRO A 187 -2.43 -2.28 -8.82
C PRO A 187 -1.91 -0.94 -8.26
N VAL A 188 -1.97 -0.79 -6.94
CA VAL A 188 -1.54 0.45 -6.27
C VAL A 188 -0.02 0.40 -6.03
N LYS A 189 0.68 1.49 -6.37
CA LYS A 189 2.11 1.70 -6.07
C LYS A 189 2.28 2.33 -4.69
N MET A 190 3.40 2.02 -4.04
CA MET A 190 3.76 2.61 -2.75
C MET A 190 3.87 4.15 -2.87
N GLY A 191 3.36 4.87 -1.88
CA GLY A 191 3.30 6.34 -1.87
C GLY A 191 2.09 6.94 -2.60
N PHE A 192 1.40 6.15 -3.44
CA PHE A 192 0.22 6.57 -4.18
C PHE A 192 -1.07 5.99 -3.61
N GLU A 193 -1.04 5.27 -2.48
CA GLU A 193 -2.20 4.62 -1.89
C GLU A 193 -3.20 5.59 -1.26
N TYR A 194 -2.75 6.77 -0.80
CA TYR A 194 -3.57 7.69 0.00
C TYR A 194 -4.86 8.13 -0.72
N PRO A 195 -4.83 8.57 -2.00
CA PRO A 195 -6.05 8.92 -2.72
C PRO A 195 -7.03 7.75 -2.83
N TYR A 196 -6.53 6.50 -2.95
CA TYR A 196 -7.38 5.31 -3.03
C TYR A 196 -8.00 4.92 -1.69
N LEU A 197 -7.25 5.09 -0.61
CA LEU A 197 -7.69 4.72 0.73
C LEU A 197 -8.55 5.79 1.41
N PHE A 198 -8.44 7.06 1.02
CA PHE A 198 -9.11 8.17 1.72
C PHE A 198 -9.98 9.05 0.81
N GLY A 199 -9.87 8.91 -0.51
CA GLY A 199 -10.74 9.60 -1.46
C GLY A 199 -12.19 9.11 -1.39
N SER A 200 -13.11 10.03 -1.67
CA SER A 200 -14.57 9.80 -1.72
C SER A 200 -15.08 9.48 -3.13
N ASN A 201 -14.38 9.90 -4.18
CA ASN A 201 -14.78 9.67 -5.55
C ASN A 201 -13.55 9.41 -6.42
N LEU A 202 -13.32 8.14 -6.75
CA LEU A 202 -12.11 7.74 -7.46
C LEU A 202 -12.40 7.56 -8.94
N ASN A 203 -11.90 8.49 -9.75
CA ASN A 203 -11.91 8.34 -11.19
C ASN A 203 -10.81 7.33 -11.57
N TYR A 204 -11.21 6.08 -11.83
CA TYR A 204 -10.30 5.01 -12.23
C TYR A 204 -10.05 4.98 -13.75
N TRP A 205 -10.77 5.77 -14.56
CA TRP A 205 -10.65 5.73 -16.03
C TRP A 205 -9.22 6.01 -16.49
N GLU A 206 -8.57 6.99 -15.88
CA GLU A 206 -7.18 7.39 -16.16
C GLU A 206 -6.15 6.57 -15.36
N LYS A 207 -6.55 5.47 -14.73
CA LYS A 207 -5.69 4.63 -13.89
C LYS A 207 -5.43 3.29 -14.54
N THR A 208 -4.36 2.64 -14.11
CA THR A 208 -4.09 1.24 -14.48
C THR A 208 -5.02 0.33 -13.70
N TRP A 209 -5.68 -0.60 -14.39
CA TRP A 209 -6.61 -1.55 -13.79
C TRP A 209 -6.74 -2.83 -14.63
N VAL A 210 -7.19 -3.91 -13.99
CA VAL A 210 -7.64 -5.13 -14.65
C VAL A 210 -9.07 -5.43 -14.19
N ALA A 211 -10.01 -5.54 -15.11
CA ALA A 211 -11.40 -5.85 -14.83
C ALA A 211 -11.71 -7.31 -15.15
N PHE A 212 -12.43 -7.96 -14.24
CA PHE A 212 -13.03 -9.28 -14.43
C PHE A 212 -14.54 -9.10 -14.43
N ASP A 213 -15.13 -9.27 -15.59
CA ASP A 213 -16.58 -9.22 -15.79
C ASP A 213 -17.20 -10.54 -15.31
N TYR A 214 -18.42 -10.48 -14.76
CA TYR A 214 -19.14 -11.66 -14.28
C TYR A 214 -19.57 -12.60 -15.41
N ASP A 215 -19.51 -12.14 -16.66
CA ASP A 215 -19.67 -12.98 -17.85
C ASP A 215 -18.39 -13.75 -18.23
N GLY A 216 -17.30 -13.52 -17.50
CA GLY A 216 -16.00 -14.17 -17.69
C GLY A 216 -14.97 -13.34 -18.46
N THR A 217 -15.35 -12.20 -19.04
CA THR A 217 -14.44 -11.38 -19.84
C THR A 217 -13.41 -10.69 -18.95
N VAL A 218 -12.12 -10.79 -19.31
CA VAL A 218 -11.04 -10.09 -18.63
C VAL A 218 -10.52 -8.96 -19.52
N THR A 219 -10.46 -7.75 -18.98
CA THR A 219 -10.01 -6.55 -19.68
C THR A 219 -8.90 -5.87 -18.88
N ALA A 220 -7.84 -5.40 -19.54
CA ALA A 220 -6.75 -4.69 -18.89
C ALA A 220 -6.56 -3.29 -19.49
N HIS A 221 -6.17 -2.34 -18.65
CA HIS A 221 -5.87 -0.97 -19.04
C HIS A 221 -4.63 -0.48 -18.28
N ILE A 222 -3.73 0.21 -18.98
CA ILE A 222 -2.54 0.84 -18.40
C ILE A 222 -2.60 2.33 -18.66
N SER A 223 -2.55 3.10 -17.58
CA SER A 223 -2.56 4.56 -17.67
C SER A 223 -1.30 5.10 -18.35
N GLN A 224 -1.41 6.26 -18.99
CA GLN A 224 -0.26 6.94 -19.58
C GLN A 224 0.83 7.20 -18.54
N GLN A 225 0.43 7.58 -17.32
CA GLN A 225 1.36 7.84 -16.22
C GLN A 225 2.20 6.60 -15.91
N ASP A 226 1.58 5.42 -15.79
CA ASP A 226 2.32 4.19 -15.49
C ASP A 226 3.08 3.65 -16.71
N TYR A 227 2.60 3.88 -17.93
CA TYR A 227 3.34 3.55 -19.14
C TYR A 227 4.65 4.33 -19.24
N LEU A 228 4.66 5.59 -18.82
CA LEU A 228 5.86 6.43 -18.82
C LEU A 228 6.87 6.04 -17.73
N ASP A 229 6.52 5.17 -16.77
CA ASP A 229 7.44 4.67 -15.74
C ASP A 229 8.38 3.58 -16.27
N TYR A 230 8.09 2.98 -17.43
CA TYR A 230 9.00 2.05 -18.09
C TYR A 230 10.24 2.78 -18.63
N LYS A 231 11.41 2.13 -18.53
CA LYS A 231 12.67 2.70 -19.05
C LYS A 231 12.71 2.73 -20.58
N GLU A 232 12.10 1.72 -21.19
CA GLU A 232 12.00 1.55 -22.63
C GLU A 232 10.53 1.74 -23.04
N ASN A 233 10.31 2.21 -24.27
CA ASN A 233 8.97 2.27 -24.84
C ASN A 233 8.55 0.85 -25.19
N LEU A 234 7.80 0.19 -24.31
CA LEU A 234 7.29 -1.15 -24.55
C LEU A 234 6.09 -1.11 -25.50
N SER A 235 5.88 -2.19 -26.26
CA SER A 235 4.68 -2.33 -27.08
C SER A 235 3.42 -2.33 -26.20
N PHE A 236 2.54 -1.34 -26.39
CA PHE A 236 1.41 -1.09 -25.50
C PHE A 236 0.38 -2.23 -25.47
N ASP A 237 0.00 -2.75 -26.63
CA ASP A 237 -1.02 -3.80 -26.74
C ASP A 237 -0.57 -5.11 -26.08
N PRO A 238 0.65 -5.64 -26.38
CA PRO A 238 1.21 -6.78 -25.66
C PRO A 238 1.36 -6.56 -24.16
N LEU A 239 1.71 -5.34 -23.74
CA LEU A 239 1.85 -5.02 -22.33
C LEU A 239 0.51 -5.08 -21.58
N CYS A 240 -0.57 -4.53 -22.17
CA CYS A 240 -1.91 -4.64 -21.60
C CYS A 240 -2.38 -6.10 -21.53
N ALA A 241 -2.17 -6.86 -22.61
CA ALA A 241 -2.52 -8.28 -22.64
C ALA A 241 -1.77 -9.06 -21.56
N SER A 242 -0.45 -8.84 -21.42
CA SER A 242 0.39 -9.47 -20.40
C SER A 242 -0.05 -9.12 -18.97
N LEU A 243 -0.45 -7.87 -18.72
CA LEU A 243 -1.00 -7.48 -17.43
C LEU A 243 -2.27 -8.26 -17.09
N GLY A 244 -3.20 -8.42 -18.04
CA GLY A 244 -4.39 -9.23 -17.81
C GLY A 244 -4.07 -10.71 -17.63
N GLU A 245 -3.20 -11.29 -18.45
CA GLU A 245 -2.76 -12.69 -18.33
C GLU A 245 -2.09 -12.96 -16.97
N LEU A 246 -1.34 -12.01 -16.42
CA LEU A 246 -0.75 -12.12 -15.08
C LEU A 246 -1.84 -12.26 -14.00
N TYR A 247 -2.92 -11.48 -14.08
CA TYR A 247 -4.03 -11.59 -13.13
C TYR A 247 -4.84 -12.88 -13.33
N ILE A 248 -5.00 -13.34 -14.56
CA ILE A 248 -5.60 -14.64 -14.88
C ILE A 248 -4.78 -15.75 -14.23
N GLU A 249 -3.46 -15.76 -14.41
CA GLU A 249 -2.58 -16.74 -13.78
C GLU A 249 -2.69 -16.71 -12.25
N PHE A 250 -2.77 -15.51 -11.65
CA PHE A 250 -2.97 -15.37 -10.21
C PHE A 250 -4.32 -15.92 -9.77
N PHE A 251 -5.38 -15.67 -10.52
CA PHE A 251 -6.70 -16.19 -10.24
C PHE A 251 -6.73 -17.72 -10.30
N GLU A 252 -6.13 -18.33 -11.33
CA GLU A 252 -6.02 -19.79 -11.46
C GLU A 252 -5.21 -20.42 -10.31
N LYS A 253 -4.10 -19.79 -9.91
CA LYS A 253 -3.32 -20.23 -8.75
C LYS A 253 -4.12 -20.11 -7.46
N PHE A 254 -4.87 -19.03 -7.29
CA PHE A 254 -5.75 -18.84 -6.14
C PHE A 254 -6.83 -19.93 -6.06
N GLN A 255 -7.49 -20.26 -7.18
CA GLN A 255 -8.46 -21.35 -7.23
C GLN A 255 -7.88 -22.72 -6.86
N LYS A 256 -6.58 -22.93 -7.13
CA LYS A 256 -5.84 -24.16 -6.77
C LYS A 256 -5.33 -24.16 -5.32
N GLY A 257 -5.55 -23.10 -4.54
CA GLY A 257 -4.97 -22.95 -3.19
C GLY A 257 -3.44 -22.74 -3.20
N GLU A 258 -2.92 -22.15 -4.27
CA GLU A 258 -1.49 -21.88 -4.47
C GLU A 258 -1.14 -20.41 -4.20
N GLU A 259 -1.79 -19.76 -3.23
CA GLU A 259 -1.65 -18.33 -2.98
C GLU A 259 -0.21 -17.93 -2.64
N VAL A 260 0.52 -18.82 -1.95
CA VAL A 260 1.94 -18.63 -1.63
C VAL A 260 2.77 -18.43 -2.90
N ARG A 261 2.46 -19.14 -3.99
CA ARG A 261 3.19 -19.02 -5.27
C ARG A 261 2.98 -17.66 -5.93
N ILE A 262 1.81 -17.05 -5.73
CA ILE A 262 1.53 -15.68 -6.20
C ILE A 262 2.47 -14.70 -5.49
N ILE A 263 2.58 -14.82 -4.17
CA ILE A 263 3.45 -13.97 -3.35
C ILE A 263 4.93 -14.18 -3.70
N ASP A 264 5.36 -15.43 -3.90
CA ASP A 264 6.74 -15.77 -4.26
C ASP A 264 7.11 -15.22 -5.64
N LYS A 265 6.20 -15.29 -6.62
CA LYS A 265 6.41 -14.71 -7.95
C LYS A 265 6.63 -13.20 -7.86
N MET A 266 5.85 -12.47 -7.07
CA MET A 266 6.08 -11.03 -6.84
C MET A 266 7.40 -10.77 -6.09
N ASN A 267 7.76 -11.59 -5.11
CA ASN A 267 9.02 -11.44 -4.39
C ASN A 267 10.25 -11.66 -5.30
N SER A 268 10.11 -12.43 -6.39
CA SER A 268 11.20 -12.73 -7.33
C SER A 268 11.72 -11.51 -8.11
N VAL A 269 10.91 -10.46 -8.26
CA VAL A 269 11.26 -9.22 -8.98
C VAL A 269 12.31 -8.38 -8.23
N LYS A 270 12.60 -8.71 -6.96
CA LYS A 270 13.63 -8.06 -6.12
C LYS A 270 13.51 -6.52 -6.05
N ILE A 271 12.30 -6.00 -6.13
CA ILE A 271 12.03 -4.57 -5.96
C ILE A 271 12.18 -4.20 -4.46
N GLY A 272 12.83 -3.05 -4.20
CA GLY A 272 13.07 -2.50 -2.86
C GLY A 272 11.78 -2.17 -2.11
N PHE A 273 11.84 -1.97 -0.80
CA PHE A 273 10.61 -1.73 -0.01
C PHE A 273 9.97 -0.36 -0.28
N PHE A 274 10.79 0.69 -0.43
CA PHE A 274 10.35 2.08 -0.61
C PHE A 274 10.11 2.49 -2.06
N SER A 275 10.10 1.54 -2.99
CA SER A 275 9.80 1.81 -4.40
C SER A 275 8.30 1.82 -4.65
#